data_AF-A0A8D8YRE5-F1
#
_entry.id   AF-A0A8D8YRE5-F1
#
_cell.length_a   1.000
_cell.length_b   1.000
_cell.length_c   1.000
_cell.angle_alpha   90.00
_cell.angle_beta   90.00
_cell.angle_gamma   90.00
#
_symmetry.space_group_name_H-M   'P 1'
#
loop_
_entity.id
_entity.type
_entity.pdbx_description
1 polymer ?
#
loop_
_entity_poly.entity_id
_entity_poly.type
_entity_poly.pdbx_seq_one_letter_code
_entity_poly.pdbx_strand_id
1 'polypeptide(L)'
;MRARLEYLRDQYQIRENDFLTFDAMRHAAQCVGRVIRGKTDYGIMIFADKRFARSDKRSKLPKWIQEYLTDNLTNLSTEEAVQLSKRFLRQMAQPFTREDMLGVALLSLDQLLEKEAARTEAEEEEVVPR
;
A
#
# COMPACT_ATOMS: atom_id res chain seq x y z
N MET A 1 -4.35 -4.22 30.44
CA MET A 1 -4.97 -4.55 29.13
C MET A 1 -6.42 -4.99 29.26
N ARG A 2 -6.77 -5.94 30.15
CA ARG A 2 -8.15 -6.46 30.30
C ARG A 2 -9.23 -5.39 30.54
N ALA A 3 -9.02 -4.48 31.49
CA ALA A 3 -9.97 -3.39 31.75
C ALA A 3 -10.24 -2.48 30.53
N ARG A 4 -9.24 -2.29 29.66
CA ARG A 4 -9.41 -1.54 28.40
C ARG A 4 -10.25 -2.32 27.40
N LEU A 5 -10.06 -3.64 27.32
CA LEU A 5 -10.82 -4.50 26.41
C LEU A 5 -12.29 -4.60 26.86
N GLU A 6 -12.54 -4.75 28.15
CA GLU A 6 -13.89 -4.73 28.73
C GLU A 6 -14.59 -3.40 28.46
N TYR A 7 -13.90 -2.27 28.67
CA TYR A 7 -14.45 -0.95 28.35
C TYR A 7 -14.81 -0.81 26.86
N LEU A 8 -13.93 -1.24 25.95
CA LEU A 8 -14.19 -1.18 24.50
C LEU A 8 -15.34 -2.10 24.07
N ARG A 9 -15.48 -3.24 24.71
CA ARG A 9 -16.60 -4.17 24.49
C ARG A 9 -17.91 -3.55 24.96
N ASP A 10 -17.94 -2.99 26.16
CA ASP A 10 -19.19 -2.55 26.80
C ASP A 10 -19.67 -1.19 26.25
N GLN A 11 -18.76 -0.28 25.92
CA GLN A 11 -19.11 1.07 25.42
C GLN A 11 -19.21 1.14 23.89
N TYR A 12 -18.36 0.42 23.17
CA TYR A 12 -18.24 0.54 21.70
C TYR A 12 -18.57 -0.75 20.95
N GLN A 13 -18.97 -1.82 21.65
CA GLN A 13 -19.27 -3.13 21.07
C GLN A 13 -18.12 -3.72 20.24
N ILE A 14 -16.89 -3.33 20.55
CA ILE A 14 -15.70 -3.81 19.85
C ILE A 14 -15.28 -5.15 20.46
N ARG A 15 -15.21 -6.18 19.61
CA ARG A 15 -14.71 -7.50 20.01
C ARG A 15 -13.22 -7.41 20.33
N GLU A 16 -12.80 -8.11 21.37
CA GLU A 16 -11.40 -8.11 21.82
C GLU A 16 -10.44 -8.52 20.69
N ASN A 17 -10.80 -9.56 19.91
CA ASN A 17 -10.01 -10.04 18.78
C ASN A 17 -9.84 -9.00 17.66
N ASP A 18 -10.87 -8.19 17.42
CA ASP A 18 -10.83 -7.14 16.40
C ASP A 18 -9.88 -6.03 16.83
N PHE A 19 -9.91 -5.65 18.12
CA PHE A 19 -8.97 -4.67 18.67
C PHE A 19 -7.52 -5.17 18.67
N LEU A 20 -7.27 -6.40 19.10
CA LEU A 20 -5.92 -6.98 19.11
C LEU A 20 -5.33 -7.07 17.69
N THR A 21 -6.15 -7.48 16.72
CA THR A 21 -5.73 -7.53 15.32
C THR A 21 -5.47 -6.13 14.79
N PHE A 22 -6.37 -5.17 15.06
CA PHE A 22 -6.20 -3.79 14.64
C PHE A 22 -4.90 -3.17 15.19
N ASP A 23 -4.64 -3.33 16.48
CA ASP A 23 -3.46 -2.74 17.11
C ASP A 23 -2.15 -3.37 16.58
N ALA A 24 -2.13 -4.70 16.41
CA ALA A 24 -0.99 -5.40 15.81
C ALA A 24 -0.73 -4.95 14.36
N MET A 25 -1.78 -4.87 13.54
CA MET A 25 -1.66 -4.48 12.13
C MET A 25 -1.27 -3.02 11.97
N ARG A 26 -1.77 -2.13 12.83
CA ARG A 26 -1.41 -0.71 12.84
C ARG A 26 0.08 -0.51 13.14
N HIS A 27 0.62 -1.20 14.15
CA HIS A 27 2.04 -1.12 14.46
C HIS A 27 2.91 -1.73 13.35
N ALA A 28 2.53 -2.90 12.81
CA ALA A 28 3.25 -3.52 11.70
C ALA A 28 3.30 -2.60 10.48
N ALA A 29 2.16 -2.03 10.07
CA ALA A 29 2.08 -1.09 8.95
C ALA A 29 2.89 0.18 9.20
N GLN A 30 2.92 0.68 10.43
CA GLN A 30 3.72 1.85 10.79
C GLN A 30 5.22 1.60 10.61
N CYS A 31 5.72 0.43 11.02
CA CYS A 31 7.12 0.05 10.84
C CYS A 31 7.45 -0.10 9.35
N VAL A 32 6.58 -0.79 8.61
CA VAL A 32 6.74 -1.03 7.18
C VAL A 32 6.72 0.27 6.37
N GLY A 33 5.88 1.23 6.75
CA GLY A 33 5.82 2.56 6.13
C GLY A 33 7.08 3.41 6.32
N ARG A 34 8.06 2.99 7.12
CA ARG A 34 9.36 3.68 7.26
C ARG A 34 10.38 3.27 6.18
N VAL A 35 10.10 2.21 5.43
CA VAL A 35 11.03 1.64 4.44
C VAL A 35 11.15 2.54 3.21
N ILE A 36 10.07 3.18 2.78
CA ILE A 36 10.03 4.06 1.61
C ILE A 36 9.89 5.51 2.08
N ARG A 37 10.76 6.43 1.60
CA ARG A 37 10.69 7.86 1.94
C ARG A 37 10.48 8.77 0.73
N GLY A 38 10.85 8.32 -0.47
CA GLY A 38 10.63 9.03 -1.72
C GLY A 38 10.31 8.11 -2.88
N LYS A 39 10.00 8.70 -4.04
CA LYS A 39 9.63 7.95 -5.27
C LYS A 39 10.80 7.21 -5.91
N THR A 40 12.03 7.62 -5.59
CA THR A 40 13.26 6.97 -6.02
C THR A 40 13.71 5.86 -5.07
N ASP A 41 13.10 5.77 -3.88
CA ASP A 41 13.46 4.74 -2.91
C ASP A 41 12.73 3.45 -3.23
N TYR A 42 13.45 2.35 -3.22
CA TYR A 42 12.89 1.01 -3.26
C TYR A 42 13.33 0.22 -2.03
N GLY A 43 12.47 -0.69 -1.57
CA GLY A 43 12.76 -1.51 -0.41
C GLY A 43 11.92 -2.76 -0.41
N ILE A 44 12.41 -3.78 0.27
CA ILE A 44 11.72 -5.06 0.43
C ILE A 44 11.10 -5.10 1.83
N MET A 45 9.82 -5.44 1.87
CA MET A 45 9.04 -5.59 3.10
C MET A 45 8.62 -7.06 3.22
N ILE A 46 9.10 -7.77 4.25
CA ILE A 46 8.82 -9.20 4.44
C ILE A 46 7.97 -9.38 5.69
N PHE A 47 6.78 -9.96 5.53
CA PHE A 47 5.92 -10.37 6.64
C PHE A 47 6.19 -11.84 6.99
N ALA A 48 7.10 -12.06 7.94
CA ALA A 48 7.58 -13.40 8.31
C ALA A 48 6.65 -14.17 9.27
N ASP A 49 5.34 -14.14 9.04
CA ASP A 49 4.37 -14.92 9.83
C ASP A 49 3.14 -15.31 8.98
N LYS A 50 2.76 -16.60 9.04
CA LYS A 50 1.64 -17.18 8.30
C LYS A 50 0.32 -16.46 8.56
N ARG A 51 0.15 -15.83 9.73
CA ARG A 51 -1.06 -15.11 10.11
C ARG A 51 -1.32 -13.91 9.19
N PHE A 52 -0.29 -13.26 8.63
CA PHE A 52 -0.45 -12.15 7.70
C PHE A 52 -1.07 -12.55 6.36
N ALA A 53 -0.97 -13.83 5.98
CA ALA A 53 -1.61 -14.34 4.76
C ALA A 53 -3.13 -14.51 4.91
N ARG A 54 -3.65 -14.51 6.14
CA ARG A 54 -5.09 -14.64 6.36
C ARG A 54 -5.84 -13.36 5.96
N SER A 55 -6.99 -13.52 5.31
CA SER A 55 -7.86 -12.43 4.84
C SER A 55 -8.19 -11.41 5.95
N ASP A 56 -8.47 -11.88 7.17
CA ASP A 56 -8.81 -11.01 8.33
C ASP A 56 -7.71 -10.02 8.69
N LYS A 57 -6.44 -10.34 8.40
CA LYS A 57 -5.29 -9.49 8.70
C LYS A 57 -4.80 -8.74 7.48
N ARG A 58 -4.72 -9.43 6.33
CA ARG A 58 -4.30 -8.82 5.06
C ARG A 58 -5.18 -7.63 4.68
N SER A 59 -6.50 -7.74 4.85
CA SER A 59 -7.44 -6.66 4.59
C SER A 59 -7.28 -5.43 5.50
N LYS A 60 -6.59 -5.58 6.65
CA LYS A 60 -6.32 -4.50 7.60
C LYS A 60 -5.02 -3.75 7.32
N LEU A 61 -4.21 -4.19 6.35
CA LEU A 61 -3.07 -3.42 5.88
C LEU A 61 -3.53 -2.15 5.13
N PRO A 62 -2.71 -1.11 5.02
CA PRO A 62 -2.99 0.00 4.12
C PRO A 62 -3.18 -0.45 2.67
N LYS A 63 -4.11 0.18 1.93
CA LYS A 63 -4.44 -0.17 0.53
C LYS A 63 -3.22 -0.22 -0.38
N TRP A 64 -2.34 0.77 -0.26
CA TRP A 64 -1.11 0.85 -1.05
C TRP A 64 -0.18 -0.35 -0.84
N ILE A 65 -0.20 -1.03 0.32
CA ILE A 65 0.55 -2.29 0.51
C ILE A 65 -0.22 -3.45 -0.09
N GLN A 66 -1.54 -3.48 0.10
CA GLN A 66 -2.40 -4.57 -0.38
C GLN A 66 -2.35 -4.72 -1.91
N GLU A 67 -2.28 -3.60 -2.64
CA GLU A 67 -2.21 -3.57 -4.11
C GLU A 67 -0.97 -4.29 -4.66
N TYR A 68 0.17 -4.21 -3.97
CA TYR A 68 1.41 -4.88 -4.38
C TYR A 68 1.60 -6.27 -3.76
N LEU A 69 0.87 -6.59 -2.69
CA LEU A 69 0.87 -7.92 -2.10
C LEU A 69 -0.07 -8.83 -2.91
N THR A 70 0.41 -9.35 -4.04
CA THR A 70 -0.34 -10.30 -4.89
C THR A 70 -0.37 -11.70 -4.28
N ASP A 71 -1.31 -12.55 -4.71
CA ASP A 71 -1.46 -13.91 -4.16
C ASP A 71 -0.22 -14.78 -4.40
N ASN A 72 0.49 -14.56 -5.50
CA ASN A 72 1.76 -15.21 -5.82
C ASN A 72 2.90 -14.84 -4.84
N LEU A 73 2.74 -13.76 -4.07
CA LEU A 73 3.71 -13.30 -3.08
C LEU A 73 3.30 -13.67 -1.65
N THR A 74 2.26 -14.50 -1.48
CA THR A 74 1.79 -14.97 -0.18
C THR A 74 2.20 -16.41 0.09
N ASN A 75 2.38 -16.77 1.37
CA ASN A 75 2.77 -18.12 1.80
C ASN A 75 4.05 -18.66 1.15
N LEU A 76 4.99 -17.78 0.83
CA LEU A 76 6.28 -18.14 0.26
C LEU A 76 7.13 -18.91 1.27
N SER A 77 7.89 -19.89 0.77
CA SER A 77 9.02 -20.45 1.49
C SER A 77 10.17 -19.43 1.60
N THR A 78 11.12 -19.70 2.50
CA THR A 78 12.30 -18.85 2.68
C THR A 78 13.15 -18.76 1.41
N GLU A 79 13.26 -19.84 0.65
CA GLU A 79 14.05 -19.88 -0.57
C GLU A 79 13.39 -19.07 -1.70
N GLU A 80 12.08 -19.22 -1.90
CA GLU A 80 11.32 -18.43 -2.88
C GLU A 80 11.39 -16.93 -2.56
N ALA A 81 11.24 -16.56 -1.28
CA ALA A 81 11.35 -15.17 -0.83
C ALA A 81 12.73 -14.58 -1.16
N VAL A 82 13.81 -15.35 -0.97
CA VAL A 82 15.18 -14.91 -1.32
C VAL A 82 15.35 -14.75 -2.83
N GLN A 83 14.84 -15.68 -3.63
CA GLN A 83 14.93 -15.60 -5.10
C GLN A 83 14.18 -14.37 -5.64
N LEU A 84 12.96 -14.13 -5.18
CA LEU A 84 12.17 -12.96 -5.54
C LEU A 84 12.84 -11.66 -5.11
N SER A 85 13.38 -11.62 -3.89
CA SER A 85 14.13 -10.47 -3.37
C SER A 85 15.34 -10.13 -4.24
N LYS A 86 16.14 -11.14 -4.63
CA LYS A 86 17.30 -10.94 -5.51
C LYS A 86 16.89 -10.40 -6.88
N ARG A 87 15.81 -10.93 -7.46
CA ARG A 87 15.28 -10.45 -8.74
C ARG A 87 14.84 -8.99 -8.65
N PHE A 88 14.05 -8.66 -7.62
CA PHE A 88 13.56 -7.31 -7.39
C PHE A 88 14.70 -6.30 -7.26
N LEU A 89 15.70 -6.57 -6.41
CA LEU A 89 16.83 -5.66 -6.21
C LEU A 89 17.64 -5.42 -7.48
N ARG A 90 17.84 -6.44 -8.33
CA ARG A 90 18.56 -6.28 -9.60
C ARG A 90 17.80 -5.42 -10.61
N GLN A 91 16.48 -5.57 -10.66
CA GLN A 91 15.62 -4.78 -11.55
C GLN A 91 15.54 -3.32 -11.09
N MET A 92 15.42 -3.09 -9.78
CA MET A 92 15.29 -1.74 -9.21
C MET A 92 16.62 -0.98 -9.12
N ALA A 93 17.76 -1.68 -9.13
CA ALA A 93 19.09 -1.05 -9.13
C ALA A 93 19.51 -0.46 -10.49
N GLN A 94 18.68 -0.58 -11.53
CA GLN A 94 18.95 0.07 -12.81
C GLN A 94 18.83 1.60 -12.68
N PRO A 95 19.59 2.38 -13.48
CA PRO A 95 19.46 3.83 -13.46
C PRO A 95 18.02 4.24 -13.75
N PHE A 96 17.41 5.00 -12.84
CA PHE A 96 16.05 5.51 -13.00
C PHE A 96 16.13 7.03 -13.13
N THR A 97 15.94 7.52 -14.36
CA THR A 97 16.12 8.94 -14.66
C THR A 97 14.85 9.73 -14.38
N ARG A 98 14.98 11.07 -14.31
CA ARG A 98 13.83 11.96 -14.13
C ARG A 98 12.86 11.92 -15.31
N GLU A 99 13.35 11.60 -16.50
CA GLU A 99 12.54 11.44 -17.71
C GLU A 99 11.60 10.24 -17.57
N ASP A 100 12.06 9.14 -16.99
CA ASP A 100 11.25 7.95 -16.71
C ASP A 100 10.14 8.22 -15.68
N MET A 101 10.29 9.25 -14.84
CA MET A 101 9.29 9.65 -13.85
C MET A 101 8.18 10.54 -14.43
N LEU A 102 8.47 11.29 -15.50
CA LEU A 102 7.53 12.25 -16.09
C LEU A 102 6.31 11.52 -16.67
N GLY A 103 5.11 12.02 -16.36
CA GLY A 103 3.85 11.46 -16.82
C GLY A 103 3.30 10.30 -15.98
N VAL A 104 4.13 9.59 -15.20
CA VAL A 104 3.67 8.54 -14.26
C VAL A 104 3.63 9.07 -12.83
N ALA A 105 4.78 9.50 -12.33
CA ALA A 105 4.95 9.86 -10.93
C ALA A 105 5.26 11.36 -10.74
N LEU A 106 5.77 12.04 -11.76
CA LEU A 106 6.03 13.48 -11.75
C LEU A 106 5.22 14.13 -12.87
N LEU A 107 4.58 15.26 -12.57
CA LEU A 107 3.80 16.05 -13.53
C LEU A 107 4.55 17.35 -13.79
N SER A 108 4.75 17.71 -15.05
CA SER A 108 5.20 19.05 -15.43
C SER A 108 4.03 20.05 -15.37
N LEU A 109 4.34 21.34 -15.39
CA LEU A 109 3.33 22.40 -15.41
C LEU A 109 2.44 22.29 -16.66
N ASP A 110 3.05 22.07 -17.82
CA ASP A 110 2.33 21.95 -19.10
C ASP A 110 1.37 20.75 -19.08
N GLN A 111 1.82 19.59 -18.56
CA GLN A 111 0.98 18.40 -18.40
C GLN A 111 -0.20 18.62 -17.44
N LEU A 112 -0.05 19.53 -16.48
CA LEU A 112 -1.09 19.85 -15.51
C LEU A 112 -2.16 20.73 -16.15
N LEU A 113 -1.74 21.75 -16.92
CA LEU A 113 -2.64 22.63 -17.66
C LEU A 113 -3.43 21.86 -18.74
N GLU A 114 -2.79 20.95 -19.47
CA GLU A 114 -3.46 20.09 -20.45
C GLU A 114 -4.55 19.21 -19.80
N LYS A 115 -4.26 18.64 -18.62
CA LYS A 115 -5.24 17.84 -17.86
C LYS A 115 -6.39 18.67 -17.33
N GLU A 116 -6.14 19.91 -16.90
CA GLU A 116 -7.19 20.81 -16.45
C GLU A 116 -8.11 21.21 -17.60
N ALA A 117 -7.55 21.59 -18.76
CA ALA A 117 -8.33 21.92 -19.95
C ALA A 117 -9.21 20.74 -20.41
N ALA A 118 -8.63 19.55 -20.53
CA ALA A 118 -9.38 18.34 -20.92
C ALA A 118 -10.47 17.96 -19.90
N ARG A 119 -10.27 18.27 -18.62
CA ARG A 119 -11.29 18.03 -17.59
C ARG A 119 -12.44 19.05 -17.68
N THR A 120 -12.14 20.31 -17.98
CA THR A 120 -13.17 21.33 -18.21
C THR A 120 -14.01 21.01 -19.44
N GLU A 121 -13.37 20.56 -20.53
CA GLU A 121 -14.08 20.13 -21.75
C GLU A 121 -15.00 18.91 -21.51
N ALA A 122 -14.55 17.93 -20.71
CA ALA A 122 -15.37 16.77 -20.35
C ALA A 122 -16.56 17.13 -19.44
N GLU A 123 -16.37 18.07 -18.51
CA GLU A 123 -17.46 18.59 -17.67
C GLU A 123 -18.47 19.42 -18.51
N GLU A 124 -18.02 20.13 -19.55
CA GLU A 124 -18.90 20.84 -20.48
C GLU A 124 -19.70 19.88 -21.40
N GLU A 125 -19.11 18.76 -21.83
CA GLU A 125 -19.82 17.73 -22.62
C GLU A 125 -20.88 16.97 -21.80
N GLU A 126 -20.68 16.75 -20.49
CA GLU A 126 -21.70 16.12 -19.62
C GLU A 126 -22.90 17.04 -19.30
N VAL A 127 -22.72 18.36 -19.38
CA VAL A 127 -23.75 19.35 -19.02
C VAL A 127 -24.71 19.65 -20.18
N VAL A 128 -24.42 19.23 -21.41
CA VAL A 128 -25.34 19.35 -22.56
C VAL A 128 -26.22 18.08 -22.64
N PRO A 129 -27.45 18.07 -22.11
CA PRO A 129 -28.33 16.93 -22.27
C PRO A 129 -28.92 16.97 -23.67
N ARG A 130 -29.00 15.80 -24.32
CA ARG A 130 -29.80 15.61 -25.55
C ARG A 130 -31.27 15.97 -25.34
#